data_AF-A0A936N352-F1
#
_entry.id   AF-A0A936N352-F1
#
_cell.length_a   1.000
_cell.length_b   1.000
_cell.length_c   1.000
_cell.angle_alpha   90.00
_cell.angle_beta   90.00
_cell.angle_gamma   90.00
#
_symmetry.space_group_name_H-M   'P 1'
#
loop_
_entity.id
_entity.type
_entity.pdbx_description
1 polymer ?
#
loop_
_entity_poly.entity_id
_entity_poly.type
_entity_poly.pdbx_seq_one_letter_code
_entity_poly.pdbx_strand_id
1 'polypeptide(L)'
;MAKISGEYIQHITFTKKHTLSIRLFAGAFVMGSTFDKGMFAFRSSGLNGYQDYSFTHNFVARNERNGFGFSQFAEQDGAMKIWTPLGQTTEWISAINIKSPKLFILPIKIFADVVSTDGRSMNDEKILWCAGANITIWKDIVDIYIPAIYSEDIQKTLDLNNIDFWNRIRFTLNLHKLVPKKIIKENLLF
;
A
#
# COMPACT_ATOMS: atom_id res chain seq x y z
N MET A 1 -23.03 12.12 -0.78
CA MET A 1 -21.63 12.15 -0.29
C MET A 1 -20.70 12.52 -1.43
N ALA A 2 -19.60 13.23 -1.15
CA ALA A 2 -18.54 13.49 -2.12
C ALA A 2 -17.15 13.28 -1.49
N LYS A 3 -16.26 12.60 -2.22
CA LYS A 3 -14.89 12.24 -1.85
C LYS A 3 -13.96 12.78 -2.93
N ILE A 4 -12.88 13.46 -2.54
CA ILE A 4 -11.85 13.97 -3.46
C ILE A 4 -10.48 13.45 -3.01
N SER A 5 -9.62 13.11 -3.97
CA SER A 5 -8.25 12.68 -3.70
C SER A 5 -7.33 12.98 -4.88
N GLY A 6 -6.06 13.20 -4.57
CA GLY A 6 -4.99 13.36 -5.55
C GLY A 6 -3.81 12.47 -5.21
N GLU A 7 -3.15 11.97 -6.26
CA GLU A 7 -1.94 11.16 -6.18
C GLU A 7 -0.88 11.77 -7.10
N TYR A 8 0.35 11.83 -6.59
CA TYR A 8 1.51 12.24 -7.36
C TYR A 8 2.63 11.22 -7.18
N ILE A 9 3.14 10.68 -8.29
CA ILE A 9 4.23 9.71 -8.29
C ILE A 9 5.42 10.29 -9.06
N GLN A 10 6.54 10.47 -8.37
CA GLN A 10 7.81 10.87 -8.97
C GLN A 10 8.79 9.70 -8.99
N HIS A 11 9.38 9.48 -10.16
CA HIS A 11 10.51 8.58 -10.33
C HIS A 11 11.78 9.40 -10.58
N ILE A 12 12.78 9.24 -9.72
CA ILE A 12 14.10 9.88 -9.85
C ILE A 12 15.09 8.80 -10.23
N THR A 13 15.63 8.87 -11.45
CA THR A 13 16.52 7.85 -12.00
C THR A 13 17.95 8.36 -12.00
N PHE A 14 18.82 7.71 -11.21
CA PHE A 14 20.24 8.06 -11.13
C PHE A 14 21.05 7.37 -12.24
N THR A 15 20.75 6.10 -12.51
CA THR A 15 21.29 5.31 -13.62
C THR A 15 20.18 4.46 -14.20
N LYS A 16 20.36 3.89 -15.41
CA LYS A 16 19.32 3.08 -16.10
C LYS A 16 18.67 1.98 -15.24
N LYS A 17 19.35 1.51 -14.17
CA LYS A 17 18.86 0.46 -13.26
C LYS A 17 18.53 0.94 -11.82
N HIS A 18 18.80 2.20 -11.49
CA HIS A 18 18.65 2.74 -10.13
C HIS A 18 17.65 3.90 -10.12
N THR A 19 16.40 3.58 -9.76
CA THR A 19 15.29 4.54 -9.70
C THR A 19 14.72 4.59 -8.28
N LEU A 20 14.77 5.77 -7.67
CA LEU A 20 14.02 6.11 -6.46
C LEU A 20 12.59 6.44 -6.85
N SER A 21 11.61 5.93 -6.12
CA SER A 21 10.19 6.23 -6.34
C SER A 21 9.61 6.89 -5.10
N ILE A 22 8.93 8.01 -5.30
CA ILE A 22 8.23 8.75 -4.25
C ILE A 22 6.78 8.89 -4.69
N ARG A 23 5.85 8.47 -3.83
CA ARG A 23 4.42 8.65 -4.00
C ARG A 23 3.92 9.55 -2.90
N LEU A 24 3.17 10.58 -3.28
CA LEU A 24 2.43 11.46 -2.40
C LEU A 24 0.94 11.24 -2.66
N PHE A 25 0.16 11.14 -1.59
CA PHE A 25 -1.29 11.00 -1.68
C PHE A 25 -1.94 11.92 -0.66
N ALA A 26 -3.04 12.56 -1.05
CA ALA A 26 -3.90 13.28 -0.13
C ALA A 26 -5.36 13.14 -0.57
N GLY A 27 -6.27 13.04 0.39
CA GLY A 27 -7.69 12.96 0.11
C GLY A 27 -8.54 13.43 1.27
N ALA A 28 -9.75 13.88 0.96
CA ALA A 28 -10.73 14.33 1.94
C ALA A 28 -12.17 14.05 1.46
N PHE A 29 -13.08 13.91 2.42
CA PHE A 29 -14.51 13.95 2.14
C PHE A 29 -15.03 15.37 2.27
N VAL A 30 -15.73 15.85 1.25
CA VAL A 30 -16.25 17.23 1.21
C VAL A 30 -17.75 17.30 1.52
N MET A 31 -18.46 16.18 1.47
CA MET A 31 -19.91 16.12 1.75
C MET A 31 -20.36 14.72 2.18
N GLY A 32 -21.42 14.63 2.97
CA GLY A 32 -22.10 13.38 3.36
C GLY A 32 -22.09 13.15 4.86
N SER A 33 -23.00 12.30 5.35
CA SER A 33 -23.01 11.89 6.76
C SER A 33 -21.93 10.84 7.04
N THR A 34 -21.50 10.69 8.30
CA THR A 34 -20.53 9.66 8.70
C THR A 34 -21.01 8.25 8.36
N PHE A 35 -22.32 8.00 8.50
CA PHE A 35 -22.92 6.70 8.18
C PHE A 35 -22.76 6.35 6.71
N ASP A 36 -23.06 7.30 5.82
CA ASP A 36 -22.94 7.06 4.38
C ASP A 36 -21.48 6.74 4.01
N LYS A 37 -20.52 7.45 4.62
CA LYS A 37 -19.09 7.44 4.26
C LYS A 37 -18.36 6.15 4.59
N GLY A 38 -18.87 5.31 5.48
CA GLY A 38 -18.13 4.18 6.05
C GLY A 38 -17.54 3.21 5.02
N MET A 39 -18.34 2.80 4.03
CA MET A 39 -17.88 1.90 2.96
C MET A 39 -16.76 2.50 2.09
N PHE A 40 -16.77 3.83 1.95
CA PHE A 40 -15.86 4.58 1.06
C PHE A 40 -14.66 5.18 1.80
N ALA A 41 -14.58 5.00 3.12
CA ALA A 41 -13.51 5.54 3.95
C ALA A 41 -12.13 5.26 3.35
N PHE A 42 -11.24 6.24 3.46
CA PHE A 42 -9.86 6.08 3.06
C PHE A 42 -9.17 5.00 3.88
N ARG A 43 -8.28 4.23 3.27
CA ARG A 43 -7.50 3.17 3.94
C ARG A 43 -6.02 3.55 4.05
N SER A 44 -5.48 3.55 5.26
CA SER A 44 -4.06 3.76 5.53
C SER A 44 -3.18 2.67 4.89
N SER A 45 -3.61 1.41 5.00
CA SER A 45 -2.92 0.23 4.48
C SER A 45 -3.21 -0.07 3.00
N GLY A 46 -3.79 0.88 2.26
CA GLY A 46 -4.38 0.60 0.95
C GLY A 46 -5.54 -0.40 0.99
N LEU A 47 -6.02 -0.78 -0.18
CA LEU A 47 -7.22 -1.62 -0.30
C LEU A 47 -6.85 -3.10 -0.27
N ASN A 48 -7.57 -3.89 0.52
CA ASN A 48 -7.67 -5.33 0.30
C ASN A 48 -8.87 -5.66 -0.60
N GLY A 49 -9.05 -6.93 -0.93
CA GLY A 49 -10.10 -7.34 -1.86
C GLY A 49 -11.54 -7.07 -1.39
N TYR A 50 -11.77 -7.00 -0.07
CA TYR A 50 -13.06 -6.65 0.53
C TYR A 50 -13.34 -5.15 0.47
N GLN A 51 -12.28 -4.33 0.53
CA GLN A 51 -12.37 -2.87 0.54
C GLN A 51 -12.42 -2.24 -0.87
N ASP A 52 -12.14 -3.01 -1.92
CA ASP A 52 -12.19 -2.58 -3.33
C ASP A 52 -13.63 -2.51 -3.87
N TYR A 53 -14.39 -1.52 -3.38
CA TYR A 53 -15.80 -1.29 -3.71
C TYR A 53 -16.04 -0.94 -5.19
N SER A 54 -15.03 -0.41 -5.89
CA SER A 54 -15.10 -0.07 -7.32
C SER A 54 -14.73 -1.23 -8.24
N PHE A 55 -14.29 -2.37 -7.70
CA PHE A 55 -13.84 -3.53 -8.47
C PHE A 55 -12.77 -3.18 -9.52
N THR A 56 -11.88 -2.25 -9.20
CA THR A 56 -10.84 -1.76 -10.14
C THR A 56 -9.54 -2.55 -10.05
N HIS A 57 -9.39 -3.43 -9.06
CA HIS A 57 -8.18 -4.21 -8.83
C HIS A 57 -8.42 -5.71 -8.96
N ASN A 58 -7.37 -6.43 -9.34
CA ASN A 58 -7.39 -7.89 -9.42
C ASN A 58 -6.99 -8.46 -8.06
N PHE A 59 -7.88 -9.20 -7.42
CA PHE A 59 -7.62 -9.90 -6.16
C PHE A 59 -7.85 -11.39 -6.35
N VAL A 60 -6.89 -12.21 -5.93
CA VAL A 60 -6.96 -13.67 -6.01
C VAL A 60 -8.06 -14.19 -5.09
N ALA A 61 -8.14 -13.65 -3.88
CA ALA A 61 -9.26 -13.87 -2.97
C ALA A 61 -9.65 -12.55 -2.29
N ARG A 62 -10.96 -12.26 -2.26
CA ARG A 62 -11.47 -10.96 -1.79
C ARG A 62 -11.94 -10.95 -0.34
N ASN A 63 -12.31 -12.11 0.21
CA ASN A 63 -12.96 -12.21 1.53
C ASN A 63 -12.13 -13.02 2.54
N GLU A 64 -10.85 -13.26 2.26
CA GLU A 64 -9.96 -13.96 3.17
C GLU A 64 -9.52 -13.07 4.34
N ARG A 65 -9.50 -13.63 5.54
CA ARG A 65 -9.08 -12.96 6.77
C ARG A 65 -7.69 -13.38 7.25
N ASN A 66 -7.08 -14.37 6.60
CA ASN A 66 -5.73 -14.85 6.84
C ASN A 66 -5.15 -15.46 5.55
N GLY A 67 -3.85 -15.72 5.55
CA GLY A 67 -3.18 -16.40 4.43
C GLY A 67 -2.96 -15.51 3.20
N PHE A 68 -2.78 -16.16 2.06
CA PHE A 68 -2.30 -15.52 0.83
C PHE A 68 -3.23 -14.41 0.32
N GLY A 69 -4.55 -14.61 0.30
CA GLY A 69 -5.48 -13.57 -0.14
C GLY A 69 -5.53 -12.37 0.79
N PHE A 70 -5.40 -12.58 2.10
CA PHE A 70 -5.35 -11.51 3.10
C PHE A 70 -4.11 -10.62 2.94
N SER A 71 -2.96 -11.23 2.63
CA SER A 71 -1.70 -10.52 2.37
C SER A 71 -1.71 -9.68 1.08
N GLN A 72 -2.65 -9.93 0.16
CA GLN A 72 -2.77 -9.18 -1.07
C GLN A 72 -3.36 -7.78 -0.83
N PHE A 73 -2.78 -6.76 -1.47
CA PHE A 73 -3.34 -5.41 -1.44
C PHE A 73 -3.09 -4.64 -2.74
N ALA A 74 -3.82 -3.53 -2.88
CA ALA A 74 -3.58 -2.51 -3.88
C ALA A 74 -2.93 -1.26 -3.22
N GLU A 75 -1.89 -0.73 -3.87
CA GLU A 75 -1.24 0.52 -3.47
C GLU A 75 -2.12 1.74 -3.81
N GLN A 76 -3.22 1.87 -3.07
CA GLN A 76 -4.18 2.98 -3.15
C GLN A 76 -4.30 3.66 -1.79
N ASP A 77 -4.87 4.86 -1.75
CA ASP A 77 -5.04 5.66 -0.53
C ASP A 77 -3.69 5.83 0.20
N GLY A 78 -3.58 5.41 1.47
CA GLY A 78 -2.34 5.52 2.24
C GLY A 78 -1.24 4.54 1.80
N ALA A 79 -1.61 3.45 1.13
CA ALA A 79 -0.71 2.45 0.55
C ALA A 79 0.43 1.94 1.48
N MET A 80 0.26 1.99 2.80
CA MET A 80 1.24 1.43 3.73
C MET A 80 1.42 -0.06 3.46
N LYS A 81 2.65 -0.54 3.44
CA LYS A 81 2.98 -1.93 3.12
C LYS A 81 2.86 -2.88 4.31
N ILE A 82 2.11 -2.47 5.33
CA ILE A 82 1.68 -3.30 6.44
C ILE A 82 0.16 -3.18 6.63
N TRP A 83 -0.49 -4.27 7.02
CA TRP A 83 -1.92 -4.24 7.32
C TRP A 83 -2.15 -3.51 8.64
N THR A 84 -3.12 -2.59 8.66
CA THR A 84 -3.62 -2.00 9.90
C THR A 84 -5.03 -1.44 9.68
N PRO A 85 -5.97 -1.68 10.63
CA PRO A 85 -7.25 -0.99 10.64
C PRO A 85 -7.15 0.47 11.11
N LEU A 86 -6.04 0.87 11.72
CA LEU A 86 -5.81 2.25 12.16
C LEU A 86 -5.69 3.19 10.97
N GLY A 87 -6.07 4.44 11.15
CA GLY A 87 -6.02 5.48 10.13
C GLY A 87 -7.07 5.35 9.02
N GLN A 88 -8.03 4.43 9.17
CA GLN A 88 -9.20 4.37 8.29
C GLN A 88 -10.17 5.50 8.62
N THR A 89 -10.43 6.39 7.66
CA THR A 89 -11.11 7.67 7.94
C THR A 89 -12.16 8.05 6.91
N THR A 90 -13.15 8.82 7.37
CA THR A 90 -14.19 9.45 6.55
C THR A 90 -14.00 10.97 6.45
N GLU A 91 -12.81 11.47 6.80
CA GLU A 91 -12.52 12.90 6.95
C GLU A 91 -11.40 13.32 6.01
N TRP A 92 -10.14 13.11 6.36
CA TRP A 92 -8.98 13.41 5.52
C TRP A 92 -7.82 12.46 5.80
N ILE A 93 -7.02 12.19 4.78
CA ILE A 93 -5.79 11.38 4.87
C ILE A 93 -4.69 12.02 4.01
N SER A 94 -3.45 11.86 4.44
CA SER A 94 -2.25 12.18 3.67
C SER A 94 -1.23 11.06 3.84
N ALA A 95 -0.48 10.76 2.79
CA ALA A 95 0.51 9.69 2.80
C ALA A 95 1.72 10.00 1.92
N ILE A 96 2.85 9.46 2.35
CA ILE A 96 4.12 9.47 1.62
C ILE A 96 4.63 8.03 1.58
N ASN A 97 4.93 7.51 0.39
CA ASN A 97 5.56 6.21 0.21
C ASN A 97 6.85 6.38 -0.59
N ILE A 98 7.95 5.86 -0.07
CA ILE A 98 9.27 5.94 -0.70
C ILE A 98 9.75 4.52 -0.96
N LYS A 99 10.26 4.26 -2.16
CA LYS A 99 10.98 3.02 -2.52
C LYS A 99 12.36 3.40 -3.03
N SER A 100 13.40 2.89 -2.38
CA SER A 100 14.79 3.13 -2.78
C SER A 100 15.07 2.59 -4.19
N PRO A 101 16.17 3.01 -4.82
CA PRO A 101 16.77 2.24 -5.90
C PRO A 101 17.06 0.80 -5.47
N LYS A 102 17.23 -0.10 -6.45
CA LYS A 102 17.65 -1.47 -6.18
C LYS A 102 18.97 -1.47 -5.41
N LEU A 103 19.06 -2.33 -4.42
CA LEU A 103 20.28 -2.59 -3.67
C LEU A 103 21.06 -3.72 -4.36
N PHE A 104 22.27 -3.40 -4.80
CA PHE A 104 23.16 -4.34 -5.47
C PHE A 104 22.50 -4.97 -6.73
N ILE A 105 22.87 -6.22 -7.04
CA ILE A 105 22.41 -6.94 -8.24
C ILE A 105 21.01 -7.56 -8.02
N LEU A 106 20.59 -7.74 -6.76
CA LEU A 106 19.32 -8.38 -6.42
C LEU A 106 18.13 -7.44 -6.68
N PRO A 107 16.93 -7.98 -6.96
CA PRO A 107 15.72 -7.16 -7.15
C PRO A 107 15.15 -6.62 -5.82
N ILE A 108 16.01 -6.33 -4.85
CA ILE A 108 15.66 -5.87 -3.50
C ILE A 108 15.74 -4.35 -3.45
N LYS A 109 14.75 -3.71 -2.84
CA LYS A 109 14.71 -2.30 -2.49
C LYS A 109 14.37 -2.17 -1.00
N ILE A 110 14.57 -1.00 -0.44
CA ILE A 110 14.02 -0.61 0.86
C ILE A 110 12.79 0.26 0.60
N PHE A 111 11.78 0.15 1.43
CA PHE A 111 10.65 1.08 1.44
C PHE A 111 10.50 1.75 2.79
N ALA A 112 9.90 2.94 2.78
CA ALA A 112 9.40 3.63 3.95
C ALA A 112 8.07 4.29 3.61
N ASP A 113 7.07 4.09 4.45
CA ASP A 113 5.74 4.68 4.32
C ASP A 113 5.40 5.47 5.57
N VAL A 114 4.71 6.60 5.38
CA VAL A 114 4.19 7.45 6.43
C VAL A 114 2.76 7.85 6.06
N VAL A 115 1.84 7.75 7.02
CA VAL A 115 0.43 8.14 6.87
C VAL A 115 0.02 8.99 8.06
N SER A 116 -0.67 10.09 7.78
CA SER A 116 -1.38 10.89 8.78
C SER A 116 -2.83 11.10 8.32
N THR A 117 -3.74 11.16 9.28
CA THR A 117 -5.17 11.18 9.05
C THR A 117 -5.86 11.89 10.20
N ASP A 118 -7.18 12.00 10.14
CA ASP A 118 -7.97 12.48 11.28
C ASP A 118 -7.67 11.70 12.57
N GLY A 119 -7.41 12.43 13.65
CA GLY A 119 -6.97 11.84 14.92
C GLY A 119 -7.99 10.89 15.56
N ARG A 120 -9.29 10.98 15.22
CA ARG A 120 -10.32 10.03 15.70
C ARG A 120 -10.16 8.64 15.08
N SER A 121 -9.42 8.53 13.99
CA SER A 121 -9.07 7.27 13.33
C SER A 121 -7.73 6.69 13.81
N MET A 122 -7.05 7.37 14.74
CA MET A 122 -5.76 6.95 15.30
C MET A 122 -5.90 6.53 16.76
N ASN A 123 -4.86 5.90 17.31
CA ASN A 123 -4.74 5.62 18.75
C ASN A 123 -3.88 6.70 19.42
N ASP A 124 -2.73 6.33 20.00
CA ASP A 124 -1.84 7.23 20.73
C ASP A 124 -0.96 8.05 19.76
N GLU A 125 -0.50 7.40 18.69
CA GLU A 125 0.36 8.00 17.65
C GLU A 125 -0.44 8.81 16.64
N LYS A 126 -0.03 10.06 16.38
CA LYS A 126 -0.66 10.95 15.38
C LYS A 126 -0.25 10.65 13.93
N ILE A 127 0.79 9.82 13.76
CA ILE A 127 1.36 9.44 12.49
C ILE A 127 1.65 7.95 12.54
N LEU A 128 1.17 7.23 11.53
CA LEU A 128 1.48 5.82 11.29
C LEU A 128 2.65 5.73 10.33
N TRP A 129 3.57 4.81 10.57
CA TRP A 129 4.72 4.62 9.70
C TRP A 129 5.16 3.16 9.66
N CYS A 130 5.76 2.74 8.55
CA CYS A 130 6.39 1.44 8.42
C CYS A 130 7.55 1.48 7.42
N ALA A 131 8.57 0.65 7.63
CA ALA A 131 9.67 0.48 6.70
C ALA A 131 10.11 -0.99 6.65
N GLY A 132 10.73 -1.37 5.54
CA GLY A 132 11.14 -2.75 5.32
C GLY A 132 11.74 -2.99 3.93
N ALA A 133 11.77 -4.26 3.53
CA ALA A 133 12.29 -4.68 2.25
C ALA A 133 11.17 -4.84 1.22
N ASN A 134 11.45 -4.47 -0.03
CA ASN A 134 10.60 -4.73 -1.18
C ASN A 134 11.36 -5.61 -2.18
N ILE A 135 10.75 -6.71 -2.61
CA ILE A 135 11.27 -7.61 -3.64
C ILE A 135 10.38 -7.46 -4.87
N THR A 136 10.94 -6.91 -5.95
CA THR A 136 10.23 -6.77 -7.23
C THR A 136 10.47 -8.00 -8.08
N ILE A 137 9.51 -8.93 -8.12
CA ILE A 137 9.59 -10.14 -8.95
C ILE A 137 9.39 -9.77 -10.43
N TRP A 138 8.33 -9.03 -10.71
CA TRP A 138 8.02 -8.54 -12.04
C TRP A 138 7.65 -7.07 -11.93
N LYS A 139 8.50 -6.21 -12.49
CA LYS A 139 8.35 -4.76 -12.44
C LYS A 139 6.91 -4.35 -12.76
N ASP A 140 6.32 -3.59 -11.84
CA ASP A 140 4.97 -3.04 -11.90
C ASP A 140 3.82 -4.06 -11.83
N ILE A 141 4.10 -5.37 -11.83
CA ILE A 141 3.08 -6.43 -11.86
C ILE A 141 3.07 -7.20 -10.54
N VAL A 142 4.23 -7.67 -10.07
CA VAL A 142 4.36 -8.44 -8.82
C VAL A 142 5.47 -7.84 -7.96
N ASP A 143 5.07 -7.33 -6.81
CA ASP A 143 5.95 -6.82 -5.76
C ASP A 143 5.58 -7.48 -4.43
N ILE A 144 6.59 -7.90 -3.68
CA ILE A 144 6.47 -8.43 -2.31
C ILE A 144 7.08 -7.39 -1.35
N TYR A 145 6.45 -7.21 -0.20
CA TYR A 145 6.86 -6.30 0.85
C TYR A 145 6.97 -7.05 2.16
N ILE A 146 8.12 -6.90 2.81
CA ILE A 146 8.43 -7.48 4.11
C ILE A 146 8.65 -6.32 5.08
N PRO A 147 7.60 -5.88 5.80
CA PRO A 147 7.75 -4.88 6.84
C PRO A 147 8.66 -5.40 7.95
N ALA A 148 9.64 -4.58 8.34
CA ALA A 148 10.60 -4.92 9.39
C ALA A 148 10.39 -4.08 10.65
N ILE A 149 10.07 -2.80 10.48
CA ILE A 149 9.82 -1.85 11.56
C ILE A 149 8.60 -1.01 11.23
N TYR A 150 7.85 -0.63 12.26
CA TYR A 150 6.63 0.14 12.13
C TYR A 150 6.25 0.72 13.49
N SER A 151 5.27 1.62 13.47
CA SER A 151 4.80 2.35 14.65
C SER A 151 4.29 1.42 15.76
N GLU A 152 4.38 1.85 17.02
CA GLU A 152 4.01 1.03 18.18
C GLU A 152 2.53 0.66 18.15
N ASP A 153 1.66 1.57 17.71
CA ASP A 153 0.23 1.31 17.62
C ASP A 153 -0.10 0.28 16.54
N ILE A 154 0.67 0.23 15.45
CA ILE A 154 0.56 -0.83 14.46
C ILE A 154 0.98 -2.16 15.07
N GLN A 155 2.08 -2.22 15.81
CA GLN A 155 2.52 -3.44 16.49
C GLN A 155 1.45 -3.96 17.45
N LYS A 156 0.95 -3.11 18.35
CA LYS A 156 -0.14 -3.46 19.27
C LYS A 156 -1.36 -3.98 18.51
N THR A 157 -1.72 -3.33 17.41
CA THR A 157 -2.88 -3.73 16.60
C THR A 157 -2.70 -5.08 15.93
N LEU A 158 -1.52 -5.37 15.39
CA LEU A 158 -1.20 -6.67 14.80
C LEU A 158 -1.27 -7.79 15.84
N ASP A 159 -0.74 -7.53 17.04
CA ASP A 159 -0.73 -8.50 18.13
C ASP A 159 -2.15 -8.74 18.68
N LEU A 160 -2.95 -7.70 18.86
CA LEU A 160 -4.37 -7.81 19.26
C LEU A 160 -5.23 -8.59 18.26
N ASN A 161 -4.90 -8.51 16.96
CA ASN A 161 -5.59 -9.24 15.90
C ASN A 161 -4.97 -10.61 15.59
N ASN A 162 -3.95 -11.04 16.35
CA ASN A 162 -3.22 -12.29 16.12
C ASN A 162 -2.68 -12.44 14.68
N ILE A 163 -2.19 -11.34 14.09
CA ILE A 163 -1.59 -11.37 12.75
C ILE A 163 -0.15 -11.88 12.87
N ASP A 164 0.08 -13.08 12.37
CA ASP A 164 1.39 -13.73 12.34
C ASP A 164 2.32 -13.10 11.30
N PHE A 165 3.62 -13.38 11.41
CA PHE A 165 4.63 -12.77 10.54
C PHE A 165 4.37 -12.99 9.05
N TRP A 166 3.94 -14.19 8.65
CA TRP A 166 3.69 -14.50 7.24
C TRP A 166 2.54 -13.68 6.66
N ASN A 167 1.49 -13.42 7.45
CA ASN A 167 0.40 -12.55 7.03
C ASN A 167 0.73 -11.04 7.13
N ARG A 168 1.84 -10.67 7.81
CA ARG A 168 2.39 -9.29 7.77
C ARG A 168 3.13 -9.01 6.47
N ILE A 169 3.66 -10.04 5.80
CA ILE A 169 4.22 -9.91 4.45
C ILE A 169 3.08 -9.62 3.49
N ARG A 170 3.24 -8.59 2.67
CA ARG A 170 2.22 -8.15 1.71
C ARG A 170 2.71 -8.27 0.29
N PHE A 171 1.78 -8.38 -0.65
CA PHE A 171 2.13 -8.34 -2.07
C PHE A 171 1.06 -7.64 -2.91
N THR A 172 1.46 -7.17 -4.07
CA THR A 172 0.58 -6.59 -5.10
C THR A 172 0.58 -7.48 -6.33
N LEU A 173 -0.57 -7.60 -7.00
CA LEU A 173 -0.71 -8.26 -8.29
C LEU A 173 -1.52 -7.38 -9.25
N ASN A 174 -0.84 -6.78 -10.23
CA ASN A 174 -1.44 -5.81 -11.15
C ASN A 174 -1.53 -6.36 -12.58
N LEU A 175 -2.50 -7.24 -12.83
CA LEU A 175 -2.69 -7.87 -14.14
C LEU A 175 -3.03 -6.87 -15.25
N HIS A 176 -3.64 -5.73 -14.94
CA HIS A 176 -3.93 -4.67 -15.93
C HIS A 176 -2.69 -4.11 -16.63
N LYS A 177 -1.50 -4.25 -16.02
CA LYS A 177 -0.23 -3.80 -16.60
C LYS A 177 0.43 -4.85 -17.51
N LEU A 178 -0.18 -6.03 -17.66
CA LEU A 178 0.25 -7.04 -18.62
C LEU A 178 -0.05 -6.54 -20.04
N VAL A 179 0.91 -5.87 -20.66
CA VAL A 179 0.88 -5.53 -22.08
C VAL A 179 1.74 -6.53 -22.84
N PRO A 180 1.18 -7.50 -23.61
CA PRO A 180 1.93 -8.60 -24.21
C PRO A 180 3.17 -8.17 -25.01
N LYS A 181 3.09 -7.02 -25.69
CA LYS A 181 4.17 -6.47 -26.52
C LYS A 181 5.38 -5.95 -25.73
N LYS A 182 5.20 -5.55 -24.46
CA LYS A 182 6.31 -5.11 -23.57
C LYS A 182 7.03 -6.27 -22.88
N ILE A 183 6.31 -7.37 -22.62
CA ILE A 183 6.83 -8.58 -21.94
C ILE A 183 8.03 -9.16 -22.68
N ILE A 184 7.98 -9.16 -24.01
CA ILE A 184 9.04 -9.71 -24.88
C ILE A 184 10.27 -8.79 -24.92
N LYS A 185 10.12 -7.47 -24.78
CA LYS A 185 11.22 -6.52 -25.01
C LYS A 185 12.06 -6.21 -23.77
N GLU A 186 11.47 -6.30 -22.57
CA GLU A 186 12.15 -5.91 -21.31
C GLU A 186 12.72 -7.11 -20.54
N ASN A 187 12.21 -8.33 -20.74
CA ASN A 187 12.61 -9.53 -19.99
C ASN A 187 13.50 -10.52 -20.77
N LEU A 188 13.75 -10.30 -22.06
CA LEU A 188 14.63 -11.15 -22.90
C LEU A 188 16.04 -10.56 -23.12
N LEU A 189 16.32 -9.39 -22.55
CA LEU A 189 17.67 -8.83 -22.52
C LEU A 189 18.25 -9.08 -21.13
N PHE A 190 18.68 -10.33 -20.92
CA PHE A 190 19.63 -10.69 -19.86
C PHE A 190 20.93 -9.90 -20.03
#